data_AF-A0A535WLF4-F1
#
_entry.id   AF-A0A535WLF4-F1
#
_cell.length_a   1.000
_cell.length_b   1.000
_cell.length_c   1.000
_cell.angle_alpha   90.00
_cell.angle_beta   90.00
_cell.angle_gamma   90.00
#
_symmetry.space_group_name_H-M   'P 1'
#
loop_
_entity.id
_entity.type
_entity.pdbx_description
1 polymer ?
#
loop_
_entity_poly.entity_id
_entity_poly.type
_entity_poly.pdbx_seq_one_letter_code
_entity_poly.pdbx_strand_id
1 'polypeptide(L)'
;MSTRAGQLAIASGIVGILATLVLIAFFILEAPQTVAAGAKTSRLGALNDALGGIQLLLLLPVAARLALAGNLPSRLGAIAGVVGLAAGAIASELYVLELIGFTVNYPMVAAGNGLVGVWILTISLGGEPRLARGLKRLGIATGAGLLMIPLGVFLLGGLGSLSDPRLALRNYPFLATAAIGITAFAIALPIWSIWLGRQLRVAKAEARNLPPA
;
A
#
# COMPACT_ATOMS: atom_id res chain seq x y z
N MET A 1 -22.60 -1.11 7.77
CA MET A 1 -21.39 -1.28 6.91
C MET A 1 -21.69 -2.25 5.76
N SER A 2 -20.95 -2.24 4.64
CA SER A 2 -21.23 -3.13 3.48
C SER A 2 -20.35 -4.37 3.48
N THR A 3 -20.95 -5.56 3.30
CA THR A 3 -20.25 -6.85 3.18
C THR A 3 -19.20 -6.83 2.08
N ARG A 4 -19.48 -6.11 0.98
CA ARG A 4 -18.60 -6.03 -0.19
C ARG A 4 -17.30 -5.30 0.14
N ALA A 5 -17.35 -4.21 0.90
CA ALA A 5 -16.13 -3.50 1.31
C ALA A 5 -15.24 -4.36 2.21
N GLY A 6 -15.84 -5.14 3.12
CA GLY A 6 -15.10 -6.09 3.94
C GLY A 6 -14.47 -7.24 3.13
N GLN A 7 -15.18 -7.76 2.12
CA GLN A 7 -14.65 -8.77 1.21
C GLN A 7 -13.48 -8.24 0.37
N LEU A 8 -13.61 -7.03 -0.17
CA LEU A 8 -12.55 -6.38 -0.95
C LEU A 8 -11.29 -6.10 -0.12
N ALA A 9 -11.44 -5.65 1.13
CA ALA A 9 -10.31 -5.47 2.04
C ALA A 9 -9.59 -6.81 2.35
N ILE A 10 -10.35 -7.89 2.57
CA ILE A 10 -9.76 -9.23 2.76
C ILE A 10 -9.05 -9.69 1.47
N ALA A 11 -9.68 -9.54 0.31
CA ALA A 11 -9.11 -9.91 -0.97
C ALA A 11 -7.81 -9.13 -1.24
N SER A 12 -7.79 -7.82 -0.96
CA SER A 12 -6.59 -6.99 -1.03
C SER A 12 -5.45 -7.57 -0.18
N GLY A 13 -5.71 -7.91 1.09
CA GLY A 13 -4.66 -8.47 1.92
C GLY A 13 -4.20 -9.87 1.51
N ILE A 14 -5.08 -10.69 0.93
CA ILE A 14 -4.66 -11.98 0.34
C ILE A 14 -3.74 -11.73 -0.87
N VAL A 15 -4.13 -10.84 -1.77
CA VAL A 15 -3.31 -10.47 -2.93
C VAL A 15 -1.97 -9.90 -2.49
N GLY A 16 -1.94 -9.07 -1.44
CA GLY A 16 -0.67 -8.53 -0.91
C GLY A 16 0.24 -9.57 -0.25
N ILE A 17 -0.32 -10.61 0.38
CA ILE A 17 0.47 -11.77 0.83
C ILE A 17 1.07 -12.49 -0.38
N LEU A 18 0.28 -12.73 -1.43
CA LEU A 18 0.78 -13.35 -2.66
C LEU A 18 1.87 -12.50 -3.32
N ALA A 19 1.66 -11.18 -3.39
CA ALA A 19 2.65 -10.23 -3.90
C ALA A 19 3.97 -10.38 -3.12
N THR A 20 3.89 -10.46 -1.79
CA THR A 20 5.06 -10.62 -0.91
C THR A 20 5.79 -11.94 -1.15
N LEU A 21 5.06 -13.04 -1.33
CA LEU A 21 5.65 -14.33 -1.67
C LEU A 21 6.37 -14.27 -3.03
N VAL A 22 5.78 -13.59 -4.03
CA VAL A 22 6.41 -13.36 -5.32
C VAL A 22 7.64 -12.47 -5.20
N LEU A 23 7.61 -11.44 -4.35
CA LEU A 23 8.76 -10.56 -4.08
C LEU A 23 9.93 -11.35 -3.46
N ILE A 24 9.64 -12.22 -2.50
CA ILE A 24 10.63 -13.13 -1.90
C ILE A 24 11.21 -14.05 -2.97
N ALA A 25 10.36 -14.66 -3.81
CA ALA A 25 10.80 -15.51 -4.90
C ALA A 25 11.68 -14.75 -5.91
N PHE A 26 11.31 -13.51 -6.25
CA PHE A 26 12.12 -12.63 -7.10
C PHE A 26 13.53 -12.42 -6.52
N PHE A 27 13.62 -12.06 -5.23
CA PHE A 27 14.93 -11.84 -4.59
C PHE A 27 15.81 -13.09 -4.52
N ILE A 28 15.19 -14.27 -4.38
CA ILE A 28 15.92 -15.55 -4.32
C ILE A 28 16.35 -16.01 -5.72
N LEU A 29 15.47 -15.90 -6.72
CA LEU A 29 15.62 -16.58 -8.01
C LEU A 29 16.13 -15.68 -9.13
N GLU A 30 15.69 -14.42 -9.19
CA GLU A 30 15.90 -13.55 -10.36
C GLU A 30 16.77 -12.33 -10.05
N ALA A 31 16.67 -11.74 -8.85
CA ALA A 31 17.38 -10.51 -8.51
C ALA A 31 18.91 -10.58 -8.70
N PRO A 32 19.62 -11.66 -8.31
CA PRO A 32 21.08 -11.74 -8.50
C PRO A 32 21.48 -11.65 -9.98
N GLN A 33 20.70 -12.31 -10.85
CA GLN A 33 20.95 -12.34 -12.29
C GLN A 33 20.52 -11.03 -12.97
N THR A 34 19.40 -10.45 -12.52
CA THR A 34 18.84 -9.19 -13.06
C THR A 34 19.79 -8.02 -12.77
N VAL A 35 20.37 -7.97 -11.56
CA VAL A 35 21.39 -6.98 -11.17
C VAL A 35 22.69 -7.18 -11.96
N ALA A 36 23.13 -8.43 -12.15
CA ALA A 36 24.33 -8.74 -12.92
C ALA A 36 24.19 -8.42 -14.43
N ALA A 37 23.01 -8.65 -14.99
CA ALA A 37 22.71 -8.44 -16.41
C ALA A 37 22.27 -7.01 -16.74
N GLY A 38 22.01 -6.16 -15.75
CA GLY A 38 21.43 -4.82 -15.96
C GLY A 38 20.05 -4.86 -16.62
N ALA A 39 19.34 -5.98 -16.49
CA ALA A 39 18.06 -6.19 -17.16
C ALA A 39 16.99 -5.29 -16.52
N LYS A 40 16.19 -4.61 -17.35
CA LYS A 40 15.19 -3.63 -16.92
C LYS A 40 13.99 -4.25 -16.21
N THR A 41 13.62 -5.49 -16.54
CA THR A 41 12.41 -6.15 -16.03
C THR A 41 12.64 -7.65 -15.92
N SER A 42 12.27 -8.20 -14.77
CA SER A 42 12.28 -9.63 -14.48
C SER A 42 10.83 -10.13 -14.42
N ARG A 43 10.57 -11.41 -14.68
CA ARG A 43 9.19 -11.93 -14.74
C ARG A 43 8.53 -11.88 -13.37
N LEU A 44 9.26 -12.23 -12.32
CA LEU A 44 8.75 -12.18 -10.95
C LEU A 44 8.63 -10.75 -10.45
N GLY A 45 9.49 -9.83 -10.89
CA GLY A 45 9.36 -8.40 -10.61
C GLY A 45 8.07 -7.82 -11.19
N ALA A 46 7.81 -8.04 -12.47
CA ALA A 46 6.58 -7.58 -13.13
C ALA A 46 5.32 -8.20 -12.50
N LEU A 47 5.37 -9.49 -12.11
CA LEU A 47 4.25 -10.13 -11.41
C LEU A 47 4.03 -9.54 -10.02
N ASN A 48 5.09 -9.22 -9.28
CA ASN A 48 4.97 -8.56 -7.98
C ASN A 48 4.32 -7.17 -8.12
N ASP A 49 4.77 -6.38 -9.10
CA ASP A 49 4.23 -5.04 -9.37
C ASP A 49 2.74 -5.10 -9.73
N ALA A 50 2.33 -6.05 -10.60
CA ALA A 50 0.93 -6.27 -10.96
C ALA A 50 0.07 -6.68 -9.75
N LEU A 51 0.56 -7.61 -8.92
CA LEU A 51 -0.17 -7.99 -7.71
C LEU A 51 -0.27 -6.81 -6.72
N GLY A 52 0.78 -5.98 -6.63
CA GLY A 52 0.77 -4.74 -5.86
C GLY A 52 -0.29 -3.76 -6.36
N GLY A 53 -0.37 -3.54 -7.68
CA GLY A 53 -1.40 -2.70 -8.29
C GLY A 53 -2.82 -3.20 -8.02
N ILE A 54 -3.06 -4.50 -8.22
CA ILE A 54 -4.35 -5.15 -7.91
C ILE A 54 -4.71 -5.02 -6.42
N GLN A 55 -3.75 -5.22 -5.51
CA GLN A 55 -3.95 -5.04 -4.08
C GLN A 55 -4.49 -3.64 -3.75
N LEU A 56 -3.93 -2.61 -4.38
CA LEU A 56 -4.35 -1.22 -4.18
C LEU A 56 -5.72 -0.93 -4.79
N LEU A 57 -6.00 -1.45 -6.00
CA LEU A 57 -7.32 -1.32 -6.64
C LEU A 57 -8.43 -1.91 -5.78
N LEU A 58 -8.18 -3.05 -5.13
CA LEU A 58 -9.14 -3.69 -4.24
C LEU A 58 -9.45 -2.85 -2.99
N LEU A 59 -8.52 -2.00 -2.52
CA LEU A 59 -8.77 -1.09 -1.40
C LEU A 59 -9.48 0.20 -1.80
N LEU A 60 -9.47 0.57 -3.08
CA LEU A 60 -10.02 1.84 -3.54
C LEU A 60 -11.51 2.02 -3.19
N PRO A 61 -12.40 1.01 -3.40
CA PRO A 61 -13.79 1.10 -2.96
C PRO A 61 -13.96 1.17 -1.44
N VAL A 62 -12.99 0.63 -0.68
CA VAL A 62 -12.98 0.66 0.79
C VAL A 62 -12.68 2.07 1.28
N ALA A 63 -11.63 2.69 0.74
CA ALA A 63 -11.25 4.07 1.02
C ALA A 63 -12.39 5.05 0.67
N ALA A 64 -12.93 4.95 -0.56
CA ALA A 64 -14.02 5.81 -1.01
C ALA A 64 -15.26 5.71 -0.09
N ARG A 65 -15.58 4.51 0.39
CA ARG A 65 -16.72 4.31 1.29
C ARG A 65 -16.48 4.90 2.68
N LEU A 66 -15.28 4.75 3.23
CA LEU A 66 -14.92 5.35 4.51
C LEU A 66 -14.91 6.89 4.42
N ALA A 67 -14.58 7.46 3.26
CA ALA A 67 -14.71 8.90 3.02
C ALA A 67 -16.15 9.38 3.26
N LEU A 68 -17.13 8.71 2.64
CA LEU A 68 -18.53 9.14 2.71
C LEU A 68 -19.14 9.05 4.12
N ALA A 69 -18.61 8.19 4.99
CA ALA A 69 -19.14 7.94 6.32
C ALA A 69 -18.46 8.74 7.45
N GLY A 70 -17.30 9.34 7.18
CA GLY A 70 -16.45 9.95 8.21
C GLY A 70 -16.69 11.44 8.46
N ASN A 71 -16.10 11.94 9.55
CA ASN A 71 -15.94 13.38 9.83
C ASN A 71 -14.94 14.04 8.85
N LEU A 72 -14.77 15.37 8.90
CA LEU A 72 -13.92 16.10 7.95
C LEU A 72 -12.47 15.57 7.88
N PRO A 73 -11.75 15.33 8.98
CA PRO A 73 -10.42 14.70 8.91
C PRO A 73 -10.44 13.34 8.23
N SER A 74 -11.40 12.46 8.58
CA SER A 74 -11.55 11.16 7.94
C SER A 74 -11.85 11.27 6.44
N ARG A 75 -12.63 12.26 6.02
CA ARG A 75 -12.91 12.55 4.60
C ARG A 75 -11.65 12.94 3.85
N LEU A 76 -10.87 13.89 4.39
CA LEU A 76 -9.62 14.33 3.79
C LEU A 76 -8.60 13.18 3.69
N GLY A 77 -8.43 12.41 4.77
CA GLY A 77 -7.58 11.23 4.76
C GLY A 77 -8.05 10.20 3.74
N ALA A 78 -9.36 9.98 3.60
CA ALA A 78 -9.88 9.04 2.62
C ALA A 78 -9.78 9.53 1.17
N ILE A 79 -9.88 10.84 0.91
CA ILE A 79 -9.58 11.43 -0.41
C ILE A 79 -8.11 11.19 -0.75
N ALA A 80 -7.20 11.47 0.18
CA ALA A 80 -5.78 11.14 0.02
C ALA A 80 -5.61 9.65 -0.27
N GLY A 81 -6.30 8.78 0.46
CA GLY A 81 -6.31 7.34 0.24
C GLY A 81 -6.75 6.96 -1.17
N VAL A 82 -7.89 7.48 -1.65
CA VAL A 82 -8.39 7.20 -3.01
C VAL A 82 -7.39 7.65 -4.07
N VAL A 83 -6.86 8.88 -3.95
CA VAL A 83 -5.86 9.40 -4.89
C VAL A 83 -4.59 8.57 -4.85
N GLY A 84 -4.09 8.22 -3.66
CA GLY A 84 -2.89 7.42 -3.48
C GLY A 84 -3.01 6.00 -4.01
N LEU A 85 -4.12 5.32 -3.70
CA LEU A 85 -4.43 3.98 -4.20
C LEU A 85 -4.55 3.98 -5.73
N ALA A 86 -5.26 4.96 -6.30
CA ALA A 86 -5.42 5.09 -7.75
C ALA A 86 -4.09 5.38 -8.44
N ALA A 87 -3.34 6.37 -7.95
CA ALA A 87 -2.05 6.74 -8.52
C ALA A 87 -1.04 5.59 -8.46
N GLY A 88 -0.93 4.92 -7.31
CA GLY A 88 -0.04 3.78 -7.13
C GLY A 88 -0.43 2.59 -8.00
N ALA A 89 -1.71 2.25 -8.06
CA ALA A 89 -2.20 1.18 -8.93
C ALA A 89 -1.96 1.48 -10.40
N ILE A 90 -2.41 2.64 -10.88
CA ILE A 90 -2.29 3.01 -12.30
C ILE A 90 -0.82 3.06 -12.70
N ALA A 91 0.06 3.68 -11.90
CA ALA A 91 1.49 3.71 -12.20
C ALA A 91 2.08 2.30 -12.30
N SER A 92 1.78 1.43 -11.34
CA SER A 92 2.29 0.05 -11.32
C SER A 92 1.83 -0.74 -12.56
N GLU A 93 0.54 -0.67 -12.90
CA GLU A 93 0.01 -1.38 -14.07
C GLU A 93 0.55 -0.81 -15.40
N LEU A 94 0.65 0.53 -15.52
CA LEU A 94 1.23 1.14 -16.71
C LEU A 94 2.71 0.78 -16.87
N TYR A 95 3.44 0.61 -15.76
CA TYR A 95 4.83 0.18 -15.77
C TYR A 95 4.96 -1.28 -16.20
N VAL A 96 4.11 -2.17 -15.68
CA VAL A 96 4.05 -3.59 -16.07
C VAL A 96 3.69 -3.75 -17.55
N LEU A 97 2.80 -2.91 -18.07
CA LEU A 97 2.44 -2.86 -19.49
C LEU A 97 3.46 -2.14 -20.37
N GLU A 98 4.61 -1.73 -19.80
CA GLU A 98 5.70 -1.02 -20.48
C GLU A 98 5.29 0.32 -21.13
N LEU A 99 4.18 0.91 -20.69
CA LEU A 99 3.65 2.19 -21.19
C LEU A 99 4.34 3.39 -20.55
N ILE A 100 4.94 3.22 -19.37
CA ILE A 100 5.76 4.22 -18.69
C ILE A 100 7.09 3.60 -18.25
N GLY A 101 8.14 4.43 -18.15
CA GLY A 101 9.45 4.00 -17.65
C GLY A 101 9.58 4.10 -16.13
N PHE A 102 10.65 3.49 -15.61
CA PHE A 102 11.00 3.53 -14.18
C PHE A 102 11.09 4.96 -13.62
N THR A 103 11.57 5.91 -14.43
CA THR A 103 11.70 7.33 -14.06
C THR A 103 10.38 8.01 -13.71
N VAL A 104 9.27 7.53 -14.28
CA VAL A 104 7.91 8.01 -13.99
C VAL A 104 7.27 7.16 -12.90
N ASN A 105 7.37 5.83 -13.03
CA ASN A 105 6.75 4.90 -12.10
C ASN A 105 7.24 5.10 -10.65
N TYR A 106 8.56 5.15 -10.46
CA TYR A 106 9.18 5.20 -9.14
C TYR A 106 8.71 6.38 -8.26
N PRO A 107 8.75 7.65 -8.69
CA PRO A 107 8.23 8.76 -7.89
C PRO A 107 6.70 8.70 -7.74
N MET A 108 5.95 8.23 -8.75
CA MET A 108 4.50 8.13 -8.64
C MET A 108 4.06 7.11 -7.59
N VAL A 109 4.67 5.91 -7.59
CA VAL A 109 4.42 4.88 -6.59
C VAL A 109 4.83 5.35 -5.20
N ALA A 110 5.95 6.07 -5.07
CA ALA A 110 6.39 6.63 -3.80
C ALA A 110 5.37 7.64 -3.23
N ALA A 111 4.91 8.58 -4.05
CA ALA A 111 3.89 9.56 -3.66
C ALA A 111 2.55 8.88 -3.33
N GLY A 112 2.13 7.93 -4.17
CA GLY A 112 0.90 7.16 -3.97
C GLY A 112 0.90 6.43 -2.63
N ASN A 113 1.97 5.71 -2.31
CA ASN A 113 2.13 5.05 -1.01
C ASN A 113 2.14 6.03 0.17
N GLY A 114 2.74 7.21 -0.01
CA GLY A 114 2.66 8.29 0.98
C GLY A 114 1.23 8.67 1.31
N LEU A 115 0.41 8.91 0.28
CA LEU A 115 -1.00 9.26 0.44
C LEU A 115 -1.83 8.12 1.05
N VAL A 116 -1.53 6.85 0.72
CA VAL A 116 -2.10 5.68 1.39
C VAL A 116 -1.70 5.66 2.88
N GLY A 117 -0.45 5.99 3.20
CA GLY A 117 0.03 6.12 4.57
C GLY A 117 -0.75 7.18 5.37
N VAL A 118 -0.94 8.37 4.78
CA VAL A 118 -1.76 9.44 5.36
C VAL A 118 -3.20 8.95 5.62
N TRP A 119 -3.80 8.27 4.65
CA TRP A 119 -5.15 7.74 4.81
C TRP A 119 -5.26 6.79 5.99
N ILE A 120 -4.39 5.78 6.06
CA ILE A 120 -4.41 4.76 7.11
C ILE A 120 -4.14 5.40 8.49
N LEU A 121 -3.19 6.35 8.58
CA LEU A 121 -2.96 7.11 9.82
C LEU A 121 -4.21 7.86 10.26
N THR A 122 -4.85 8.57 9.33
CA THR A 122 -6.01 9.42 9.63
C THR A 122 -7.17 8.62 10.19
N ILE A 123 -7.51 7.48 9.57
CA ILE A 123 -8.59 6.61 10.08
C ILE A 123 -8.22 5.97 11.42
N SER A 124 -6.93 5.65 11.62
CA SER A 124 -6.45 4.95 12.82
C SER A 124 -6.30 5.87 14.03
N LEU A 125 -5.96 7.15 13.83
CA LEU A 125 -5.81 8.15 14.88
C LEU A 125 -7.15 8.72 15.39
N GLY A 126 -8.26 8.47 14.69
CA GLY A 126 -9.56 8.96 15.13
C GLY A 126 -10.60 9.16 14.04
N GLY A 127 -10.25 8.96 12.77
CA GLY A 127 -11.20 9.09 11.66
C GLY A 127 -12.33 8.05 11.69
N GLU A 128 -12.07 6.83 12.19
CA GLU A 128 -13.10 5.81 12.41
C GLU A 128 -13.11 5.38 13.90
N PRO A 129 -14.02 5.93 14.71
CA PRO A 129 -14.04 5.67 16.15
C PRO A 129 -14.27 4.20 16.47
N ARG A 130 -14.98 3.47 15.60
CA ARG A 130 -15.37 2.07 15.81
C ARG A 130 -14.25 1.06 15.58
N LEU A 131 -13.08 1.45 15.06
CA LEU A 131 -11.98 0.50 14.85
C LEU A 131 -11.49 -0.09 16.18
N ALA A 132 -11.21 -1.40 16.18
CA ALA A 132 -10.64 -2.07 17.34
C ALA A 132 -9.27 -1.46 17.69
N ARG A 133 -8.92 -1.40 18.98
CA ARG A 133 -7.68 -0.77 19.46
C ARG A 133 -6.43 -1.36 18.80
N GLY A 134 -6.38 -2.68 18.63
CA GLY A 134 -5.27 -3.35 17.96
C GLY A 134 -5.14 -2.97 16.49
N LEU A 135 -6.27 -2.87 15.77
CA LEU A 135 -6.31 -2.44 14.38
C LEU A 135 -5.85 -0.98 14.21
N LYS A 136 -6.22 -0.09 15.16
CA LYS A 136 -5.73 1.29 15.19
C LYS A 136 -4.21 1.34 15.37
N ARG A 137 -3.65 0.59 16.32
CA ARG A 137 -2.20 0.53 16.55
C ARG A 137 -1.45 0.02 15.33
N LEU A 138 -1.94 -1.09 14.75
CA LEU A 138 -1.37 -1.63 13.52
C LEU A 138 -1.46 -0.60 12.39
N GLY A 139 -2.61 0.04 12.20
CA GLY A 139 -2.78 1.06 11.17
C GLY A 139 -1.87 2.28 11.35
N ILE A 140 -1.64 2.73 12.59
CA ILE A 140 -0.65 3.78 12.86
C ILE A 140 0.75 3.33 12.41
N ALA A 141 1.16 2.11 12.79
CA ALA A 141 2.46 1.57 12.40
C ALA A 141 2.58 1.40 10.87
N THR A 142 1.56 0.84 10.21
CA THR A 142 1.49 0.69 8.76
C THR A 142 1.56 2.03 8.06
N GLY A 143 0.74 3.00 8.46
CA GLY A 143 0.68 4.30 7.79
C GLY A 143 1.95 5.12 8.00
N ALA A 144 2.52 5.12 9.21
CA ALA A 144 3.82 5.75 9.47
C ALA A 144 4.95 5.08 8.67
N GLY A 145 4.94 3.75 8.57
CA GLY A 145 5.91 3.01 7.77
C GLY A 145 5.78 3.35 6.28
N LEU A 146 4.57 3.41 5.72
CA LEU A 146 4.35 3.81 4.33
C LEU A 146 4.82 5.24 4.03
N LEU A 147 4.70 6.17 4.99
CA LEU A 147 5.26 7.52 4.87
C LEU A 147 6.79 7.54 4.79
N MET A 148 7.49 6.48 5.21
CA MET A 148 8.94 6.39 5.05
C MET A 148 9.34 6.26 3.57
N ILE A 149 8.46 5.74 2.71
CA ILE A 149 8.74 5.61 1.26
C ILE A 149 8.96 7.00 0.63
N PRO A 150 7.98 7.93 0.62
CA PRO A 150 8.19 9.25 0.04
C PRO A 150 9.27 10.05 0.79
N LEU A 151 9.44 9.86 2.10
CA LEU A 151 10.54 10.47 2.85
C LEU A 151 11.91 10.04 2.27
N GLY A 152 12.11 8.73 2.09
CA GLY A 152 13.32 8.19 1.49
C GLY A 152 13.54 8.69 0.06
N VAL A 153 12.50 8.58 -0.76
CA VAL A 153 12.57 8.91 -2.18
C VAL A 153 12.83 10.40 -2.39
N PHE A 154 12.02 11.28 -1.81
CA PHE A 154 12.04 12.71 -2.13
C PHE A 154 12.97 13.54 -1.25
N LEU A 155 13.21 13.13 0.00
CA LEU A 155 13.93 13.95 0.97
C LEU A 155 15.30 13.40 1.36
N LEU A 156 15.51 12.08 1.22
CA LEU A 156 16.75 11.43 1.61
C LEU A 156 17.56 10.92 0.41
N GLY A 157 17.44 11.58 -0.74
CA GLY A 157 18.27 11.32 -1.92
C GLY A 157 17.91 10.07 -2.71
N GLY A 158 16.75 9.45 -2.45
CA GLY A 158 16.29 8.27 -3.19
C GLY A 158 16.05 8.54 -4.68
N LEU A 159 15.74 9.78 -5.09
CA LEU A 159 15.67 10.15 -6.52
C LEU A 159 17.00 9.98 -7.26
N GLY A 160 18.14 9.98 -6.57
CA GLY A 160 19.45 9.71 -7.19
C GLY A 160 19.55 8.31 -7.82
N SER A 161 18.70 7.37 -7.40
CA SER A 161 18.62 6.03 -7.98
C SER A 161 18.11 6.02 -9.43
N LEU A 162 17.44 7.10 -9.86
CA LEU A 162 17.01 7.26 -11.25
C LEU A 162 18.19 7.47 -12.19
N SER A 163 19.27 8.07 -11.69
CA SER A 163 20.47 8.40 -12.47
C SER A 163 21.52 7.29 -12.38
N ASP A 164 21.73 6.74 -11.17
CA ASP A 164 22.64 5.62 -10.94
C ASP A 164 22.12 4.77 -9.76
N PRO A 165 21.66 3.52 -10.02
CA PRO A 165 21.20 2.61 -8.98
C PRO A 165 22.23 2.32 -7.88
N ARG A 166 23.54 2.48 -8.16
CA ARG A 166 24.60 2.25 -7.16
C ARG A 166 24.61 3.33 -6.08
N LEU A 167 24.09 4.53 -6.36
CA LEU A 167 23.97 5.59 -5.37
C LEU A 167 22.98 5.21 -4.26
N ALA A 168 21.93 4.46 -4.60
CA ALA A 168 20.99 3.94 -3.60
C ALA A 168 21.68 3.01 -2.59
N LEU A 169 22.58 2.15 -3.06
CA LEU A 169 23.31 1.19 -2.20
C LEU A 169 24.28 1.85 -1.22
N ARG A 170 24.69 3.09 -1.48
CA ARG A 170 25.60 3.87 -0.62
C ARG A 170 24.88 4.87 0.28
N ASN A 171 23.56 4.99 0.13
CA ASN A 171 22.74 5.95 0.85
C ASN A 171 21.98 5.25 2.00
N TYR A 172 22.63 5.11 3.14
CA TYR A 172 22.05 4.41 4.30
C TYR A 172 20.72 4.99 4.80
N PRO A 173 20.53 6.33 4.90
CA PRO A 173 19.24 6.90 5.24
C PRO A 173 18.11 6.47 4.29
N PHE A 174 18.37 6.52 2.97
CA PHE A 174 17.43 6.02 1.97
C PHE A 174 17.13 4.53 2.18
N LEU A 175 18.16 3.69 2.33
CA LEU A 175 17.99 2.25 2.53
C LEU A 175 17.18 1.93 3.79
N ALA A 176 17.41 2.63 4.89
CA ALA A 176 16.66 2.43 6.14
C ALA A 176 15.17 2.76 5.95
N THR A 177 14.86 3.92 5.35
CA THR A 177 13.48 4.30 5.07
C THR A 177 12.79 3.40 4.06
N ALA A 178 13.52 2.95 3.02
CA ALA A 178 13.02 1.98 2.06
C ALA A 178 12.72 0.63 2.71
N ALA A 179 13.60 0.13 3.59
CA ALA A 179 13.37 -1.13 4.32
C ALA A 179 12.12 -1.05 5.21
N ILE A 180 11.95 0.04 5.97
CA ILE A 180 10.74 0.26 6.79
C ILE A 180 9.50 0.36 5.92
N GLY A 181 9.58 1.13 4.83
CA GLY A 181 8.47 1.33 3.89
C GLY A 181 8.03 0.05 3.20
N ILE A 182 8.97 -0.72 2.66
CA ILE A 182 8.71 -2.02 2.03
C ILE A 182 8.13 -2.99 3.05
N THR A 183 8.63 -3.02 4.28
CA THR A 183 8.07 -3.87 5.34
C THR A 183 6.64 -3.48 5.66
N ALA A 184 6.34 -2.19 5.74
CA ALA A 184 4.99 -1.70 5.96
C ALA A 184 4.05 -2.07 4.81
N PHE A 185 4.51 -1.96 3.56
CA PHE A 185 3.74 -2.29 2.37
C PHE A 185 3.53 -3.81 2.19
N ALA A 186 4.58 -4.61 2.29
CA ALA A 186 4.56 -6.04 2.02
C ALA A 186 3.97 -6.85 3.18
N ILE A 187 4.12 -6.39 4.44
CA ILE A 187 3.70 -7.18 5.61
C ILE A 187 2.55 -6.51 6.33
N ALA A 188 2.75 -5.27 6.79
CA ALA A 188 1.79 -4.64 7.69
C ALA A 188 0.46 -4.28 6.99
N LEU A 189 0.52 -3.79 5.74
CA LEU A 189 -0.66 -3.43 4.96
C LEU A 189 -1.55 -4.65 4.65
N PRO A 190 -1.05 -5.81 4.18
CA PRO A 190 -1.88 -7.00 3.98
C PRO A 190 -2.58 -7.49 5.25
N ILE A 191 -1.85 -7.55 6.37
CA ILE A 191 -2.41 -7.96 7.67
C ILE A 191 -3.48 -6.96 8.11
N TRP A 192 -3.19 -5.67 7.99
CA TRP A 192 -4.13 -4.59 8.32
C TRP A 192 -5.40 -4.67 7.47
N SER A 193 -5.29 -4.90 6.16
CA SER A 193 -6.42 -5.01 5.24
C SER A 193 -7.32 -6.21 5.56
N ILE A 194 -6.73 -7.37 5.86
CA ILE A 194 -7.50 -8.56 6.28
C ILE A 194 -8.25 -8.27 7.58
N TRP A 195 -7.58 -7.69 8.58
CA TRP A 195 -8.19 -7.42 9.87
C TRP A 195 -9.30 -6.37 9.76
N LEU A 196 -9.07 -5.26 9.03
CA LEU A 196 -10.10 -4.28 8.70
C LEU A 196 -11.30 -4.96 8.04
N GLY A 197 -11.07 -5.78 7.02
CA GLY A 197 -12.15 -6.44 6.29
C GLY A 197 -12.97 -7.40 7.16
N ARG A 198 -12.33 -8.14 8.07
CA ARG A 198 -13.03 -8.95 9.09
C ARG A 198 -13.91 -8.08 9.99
N GLN A 199 -13.38 -6.97 10.49
CA GLN A 199 -14.14 -6.07 11.35
C GLN A 199 -15.34 -5.46 10.63
N LEU A 200 -15.17 -5.00 9.39
CA LEU A 200 -16.25 -4.44 8.57
C LEU A 200 -17.41 -5.43 8.32
N ARG A 201 -17.10 -6.73 8.26
CA ARG A 201 -18.09 -7.80 8.10
C ARG A 201 -18.86 -8.05 9.40
N VAL A 202 -18.16 -8.13 10.54
CA VAL A 202 -18.77 -8.35 11.87
C VAL A 202 -19.74 -7.21 12.21
N ALA A 203 -19.30 -5.96 12.06
CA ALA A 203 -20.13 -4.78 12.35
C ALA A 203 -21.42 -4.71 11.50
N LYS A 204 -21.45 -5.36 10.33
CA LYS A 204 -22.69 -5.48 9.53
C LYS A 204 -23.60 -6.60 10.03
N ALA A 205 -23.04 -7.71 10.49
CA ALA A 205 -23.83 -8.81 11.04
C ALA A 205 -24.57 -8.36 12.30
N GLU A 206 -23.89 -7.64 13.19
CA GLU A 206 -24.47 -7.04 14.39
C GLU A 206 -25.62 -6.08 14.05
N ALA A 207 -25.41 -5.17 13.08
CA ALA A 207 -26.44 -4.22 12.66
C ALA A 207 -27.67 -4.87 12.01
N ARG A 208 -27.58 -6.12 11.52
CA ARG A 208 -28.71 -6.86 10.96
C ARG A 208 -29.52 -7.64 12.00
N ASN A 209 -28.93 -7.92 13.15
CA ASN A 209 -29.55 -8.71 14.21
C ASN A 209 -30.23 -7.85 15.29
N LEU A 210 -30.20 -6.52 15.16
CA LEU A 210 -30.95 -5.62 16.02
C LEU A 210 -32.43 -5.62 15.61
N PRO A 211 -33.38 -5.76 16.56
CA PRO A 211 -34.80 -5.69 16.25
C PRO A 211 -35.16 -4.31 15.66
N PRO A 212 -36.16 -4.23 14.76
CA PRO A 212 -36.65 -2.95 14.27
C PRO A 212 -37.16 -2.12 15.45
N ALA A 213 -36.71 -0.87 15.51
CA ALA A 213 -37.16 0.12 16.49
C ALA A 213 -38.60 0.56 16.23
#